data_AF-A0AB36F7L0-F1
#
_entry.id   AF-A0AB36F7L0-F1
#
_cell.length_a   1.000
_cell.length_b   1.000
_cell.length_c   1.000
_cell.angle_alpha   90.00
_cell.angle_beta   90.00
_cell.angle_gamma   90.00
#
_symmetry.space_group_name_H-M   'P 1'
#
loop_
_entity.id
_entity.type
_entity.pdbx_description
1 polymer ?
#
loop_
_entity_poly.entity_id
_entity_poly.type
_entity_poly.pdbx_seq_one_letter_code
_entity_poly.pdbx_strand_id
1 'polypeptide(L)' 'MKDLSIEYRDGKFVRLVIDGVEMKDVTSIQFSHAVGQEVPTVTVSGHVVSGHGKGDQKLEQVDKHSA' A
#
# COMPACT_ATOMS: atom_id res chain seq x y z
N MET A 1 5.52 -11.48 4.89
CA MET A 1 4.06 -11.48 4.98
C MET A 1 3.64 -12.67 5.83
N LYS A 2 3.12 -12.40 7.01
CA LYS A 2 2.54 -13.35 7.97
C LYS A 2 1.05 -13.54 7.72
N ASP A 3 0.33 -12.46 7.43
CA ASP A 3 -1.11 -12.46 7.18
C ASP A 3 -1.50 -11.54 6.03
N LEU A 4 -2.46 -12.01 5.24
CA LEU A 4 -3.10 -11.26 4.16
C LEU A 4 -4.61 -11.52 4.22
N SER A 5 -5.40 -10.45 4.23
CA SER A 5 -6.85 -10.53 4.16
C SER A 5 -7.38 -9.58 3.10
N ILE A 6 -8.21 -10.10 2.20
CA ILE A 6 -8.96 -9.32 1.22
C ILE A 6 -10.44 -9.61 1.47
N GLU A 7 -11.18 -8.62 1.95
CA GLU A 7 -12.58 -8.80 2.36
C GLU A 7 -13.52 -8.10 1.37
N TYR A 8 -14.49 -8.86 0.88
CA TYR A 8 -15.65 -8.37 0.15
C TYR A 8 -16.92 -8.71 0.91
N ARG A 9 -17.84 -7.76 1.01
CA ARG A 9 -19.16 -7.96 1.62
C ARG A 9 -20.21 -7.42 0.67
N ASP A 10 -21.22 -8.23 0.38
CA ASP A 10 -22.29 -7.90 -0.56
C ASP A 10 -21.76 -7.44 -1.94
N GLY A 11 -20.68 -8.08 -2.41
CA GLY A 11 -20.01 -7.74 -3.68
C GLY A 11 -19.20 -6.44 -3.65
N LYS A 12 -19.08 -5.76 -2.50
CA LYS A 12 -18.30 -4.53 -2.33
C LYS A 12 -16.99 -4.79 -1.62
N PHE A 13 -15.93 -4.13 -2.06
CA PHE A 13 -14.65 -4.13 -1.37
C PHE A 13 -14.80 -3.48 0.01
N VAL A 14 -14.36 -4.18 1.06
CA VAL A 14 -14.41 -3.70 2.44
C VAL A 14 -13.02 -3.26 2.89
N ARG A 15 -12.02 -4.15 2.78
CA ARG A 15 -10.65 -3.85 3.22
C ARG A 15 -9.63 -4.79 2.60
N LEU A 16 -8.40 -4.29 2.57
CA LEU A 16 -7.17 -5.04 2.33
C LEU A 16 -6.29 -4.87 3.58
N VAL A 17 -5.91 -5.97 4.21
CA VAL A 17 -5.02 -5.97 5.38
C VAL A 17 -3.79 -6.84 5.09
N ILE A 18 -2.60 -6.28 5.31
CA ILE A 18 -1.31 -6.97 5.17
C ILE A 18 -0.55 -6.83 6.48
N ASP A 19 -0.23 -7.94 7.14
CA ASP A 19 0.51 -7.97 8.40
C ASP A 19 -0.08 -7.02 9.47
N GLY A 20 -1.41 -6.98 9.56
CA GLY A 20 -2.17 -6.08 10.43
C GLY A 20 -2.31 -4.61 9.98
N VAL A 21 -1.72 -4.22 8.83
CA VAL A 21 -1.86 -2.87 8.26
C VAL A 21 -3.02 -2.82 7.28
N GLU A 22 -4.02 -2.00 7.57
CA GLU A 22 -5.14 -1.74 6.66
C GLU A 22 -4.77 -0.69 5.61
N MET A 23 -4.91 -1.06 4.33
CA MET A 23 -4.68 -0.15 3.21
C MET A 23 -5.96 0.61 2.86
N LYS A 24 -5.84 1.94 2.78
CA LYS A 24 -6.91 2.85 2.38
C LYS A 24 -6.79 3.26 0.91
N ASP A 25 -7.90 3.70 0.33
CA ASP A 25 -7.95 4.29 -1.02
C ASP A 25 -7.36 3.38 -2.13
N VAL A 26 -7.51 2.06 -1.95
CA VAL A 26 -7.09 1.04 -2.91
C VAL A 26 -8.01 1.09 -4.13
N THR A 27 -7.42 1.26 -5.31
CA THR A 27 -8.12 1.31 -6.60
C THR A 27 -7.94 0.04 -7.42
N SER A 28 -6.87 -0.71 -7.18
CA SER A 28 -6.62 -1.99 -7.84
C SER A 28 -5.82 -2.92 -6.93
N ILE A 29 -6.16 -4.21 -6.98
CA ILE A 29 -5.47 -5.29 -6.29
C ILE A 29 -5.20 -6.38 -7.33
N GLN A 30 -3.94 -6.75 -7.48
CA GLN A 30 -3.52 -7.92 -8.22
C GLN A 30 -2.85 -8.89 -7.25
N PHE A 31 -3.34 -10.13 -7.24
CA PHE A 31 -2.84 -11.20 -6.40
C PHE A 31 -2.40 -12.37 -7.28
N SER A 32 -1.19 -12.89 -7.05
CA SER A 32 -0.72 -14.12 -7.69
C SER A 32 -0.06 -15.05 -6.68
N HIS A 33 -0.36 -16.33 -6.81
CA HIS A 33 0.21 -17.39 -6.00
C HIS A 33 0.50 -18.59 -6.90
N ALA A 34 1.74 -19.07 -6.88
CA ALA A 34 2.14 -20.27 -7.61
C ALA A 34 2.22 -21.46 -6.64
N VAL A 35 1.73 -22.62 -7.05
CA VAL A 35 1.83 -23.85 -6.25
C VAL A 35 3.31 -24.16 -5.99
N GLY A 36 3.67 -24.36 -4.72
CA GLY A 36 5.05 -24.60 -4.30
C GLY A 36 5.84 -23.32 -3.96
N GLN A 37 5.26 -22.13 -4.07
CA GLN A 37 5.80 -20.92 -3.44
C GLN A 37 5.21 -20.76 -2.04
N GLU A 38 6.04 -20.33 -1.10
CA GLU A 38 5.61 -20.12 0.29
C GLU A 38 4.82 -18.81 0.46
N VAL A 39 5.12 -17.80 -0.36
CA VAL A 39 4.53 -16.47 -0.26
C VAL A 39 3.93 -16.03 -1.61
N PRO A 40 2.71 -15.47 -1.61
CA PRO A 40 2.14 -14.87 -2.81
C PRO A 40 2.77 -13.51 -3.13
N THR A 41 2.57 -13.05 -4.37
CA THR A 41 2.85 -11.67 -4.77
C THR A 41 1.56 -10.87 -4.77
N VAL A 42 1.60 -9.68 -4.17
CA VAL A 42 0.48 -8.73 -4.15
C VAL A 42 0.95 -7.41 -4.72
N THR A 43 0.25 -6.89 -5.73
CA THR A 43 0.43 -5.54 -6.25
C THR A 43 -0.80 -4.72 -5.96
N VAL A 44 -0.61 -3.56 -5.36
CA VAL A 44 -1.70 -2.66 -4.94
C VAL A 44 -1.47 -1.32 -5.62
N SER A 45 -2.53 -0.76 -6.18
CA SER A 45 -2.56 0.63 -6.62
C SER A 45 -3.62 1.37 -5.83
N GLY A 46 -3.34 2.62 -5.51
CA GLY A 46 -4.24 3.46 -4.74
C GLY A 46 -3.81 4.92 -4.81
N HIS A 47 -4.66 5.79 -4.27
CA HIS A 47 -4.32 7.19 -4.15
C HIS A 47 -3.56 7.43 -2.84
N VAL A 48 -2.38 8.04 -2.95
CA VAL A 48 -1.71 8.58 -1.77
C VAL A 48 -2.35 9.94 -1.50
N VAL A 49 -3.36 9.97 -0.63
CA VAL A 49 -3.82 11.23 -0.06
C VAL A 49 -2.78 11.66 0.97
N SER A 50 -2.04 12.72 0.69
CA SER A 50 -1.35 13.45 1.75
C SER A 50 -2.44 14.03 2.64
N GLY A 51 -2.74 13.33 3.73
CA GLY A 51 -3.38 13.99 4.85
C GLY A 51 -2.53 15.22 5.14
N HIS A 52 -3.10 16.42 5.00
CA HIS A 52 -2.53 17.64 5.53
C HIS A 52 -2.49 17.49 7.07
N GLY A 53 -1.58 16.66 7.56
CA GLY A 53 -0.91 16.94 8.81
C GLY A 53 -0.22 18.27 8.57
N LYS A 54 -0.74 19.31 9.23
CA LYS A 54 -0.15 20.63 9.30
C LYS A 54 1.31 20.47 9.76
N GLY A 55 2.19 20.39 8.79
CA GLY A 55 3.61 20.14 8.95
C GLY A 55 4.29 21.00 7.92
N ASP A 56 4.57 22.24 8.30
CA ASP A 56 5.53 23.11 7.62
C ASP A 56 6.91 22.43 7.65
N GLN A 57 7.11 21.46 6.77
CA GLN A 57 8.44 20.97 6.44
C GLN A 57 8.70 21.36 5.01
N LYS A 58 9.15 22.60 4.86
CA LYS A 58 9.91 23.09 3.70
C LYS A 58 11.01 22.06 3.43
N LEU A 59 10.81 21.22 2.42
CA LEU A 59 11.85 20.34 1.91
C LEU A 59 12.94 21.24 1.33
N GLU A 60 14.09 21.27 1.99
CA GLU A 60 15.24 22.05 1.55
C GLU A 60 16.01 21.25 0.49
N GLN A 61 16.13 21.83 -0.70
CA GLN A 61 16.91 21.27 -1.78
C GLN A 61 18.40 21.32 -1.39
N VAL A 62 19.00 20.15 -1.21
CA VAL A 62 20.45 20.03 -1.06
C VAL A 62 21.08 19.91 -2.45
N ASP A 63 21.68 21.00 -2.93
CA ASP A 63 22.52 20.97 -4.12
C ASP A 63 23.81 20.21 -3.79
N LYS A 64 24.00 19.03 -4.40
CA LYS A 64 25.28 18.31 -4.32
C LYS A 64 26.25 18.98 -5.27
N HIS A 65 27.03 19.94 -4.75
CA HIS A 65 28.25 20.35 -5.44
C HIS A 65 29.24 19.17 -5.42
N SER A 66 29.46 18.57 -6.58
CA SER A 66 30.57 17.66 -6.81
C SER A 66 31.89 18.42 -6.68
N ALA A 67 32.79 17.91 -5.85
CA ALA A 67 34.21 18.27 -5.82
C ALA A 67 35.02 17.11 -6.38
#